data_AF-A0A958CRT6-F1
#
_entry.id   AF-A0A958CRT6-F1
#
_cell.length_a   1.000
_cell.length_b   1.000
_cell.length_c   1.000
_cell.angle_alpha   90.00
_cell.angle_beta   90.00
_cell.angle_gamma   90.00
#
_symmetry.space_group_name_H-M   'P 1'
#
loop_
_entity.id
_entity.type
_entity.pdbx_description
1 polymer ?
#
loop_
_entity_poly.entity_id
_entity_poly.type
_entity_poly.pdbx_seq_one_letter_code
_entity_poly.pdbx_strand_id
1 'polypeptide(L)'
;PVVVKQTLSVLPNPWFGVAGGGTVDVLWMYNDFVDAFWQQLDWEVRGAIDVAGELAFPLYNTFTQLKLDAVAVNALAHLWCWNLAADWTPPAGGQSNRALTLSMFQ
;
A
#
# COMPACT_ATOMS: atom_id res chain seq x y z
N PRO A 1 -2.63 5.96 7.59
CA PRO A 1 -1.84 5.72 6.36
C PRO A 1 -1.16 7.03 5.93
N VAL A 2 0.08 6.95 5.44
CA VAL A 2 0.76 8.11 4.84
C VAL A 2 0.84 7.89 3.34
N VAL A 3 0.39 8.88 2.57
CA VAL A 3 0.36 8.81 1.12
C VAL A 3 0.82 10.13 0.51
N VAL A 4 1.61 10.05 -0.54
CA VAL A 4 2.17 11.21 -1.25
C VAL A 4 2.00 11.01 -2.76
N LYS A 5 1.34 11.95 -3.43
CA LYS A 5 1.28 12.02 -4.89
C LYS A 5 2.41 12.90 -5.40
N GLN A 6 3.12 12.43 -6.44
CA GLN A 6 4.22 13.16 -7.05
C GLN A 6 4.20 13.01 -8.56
N THR A 7 4.25 14.11 -9.30
CA THR A 7 4.44 14.08 -10.74
C THR A 7 5.94 14.04 -11.06
N LEU A 8 6.38 13.06 -11.85
CA LEU A 8 7.77 12.85 -12.24
C LEU A 8 7.93 12.90 -13.75
N SER A 9 9.06 13.45 -14.21
CA SER A 9 9.43 13.42 -15.62
C SER A 9 10.03 12.07 -16.00
N VAL A 10 9.55 11.49 -17.09
CA VAL A 10 10.09 10.24 -17.64
C VAL A 10 11.39 10.55 -18.37
N LEU A 11 12.50 10.00 -17.86
CA LEU A 11 13.81 10.13 -18.48
C LEU A 11 13.96 9.17 -19.69
N PRO A 12 14.72 9.54 -20.72
CA PRO A 12 15.02 8.64 -21.83
C PRO A 12 15.76 7.39 -21.34
N ASN A 13 15.37 6.22 -21.83
CA ASN A 13 16.03 4.94 -21.58
C ASN A 13 16.26 4.19 -22.91
N PRO A 14 17.43 4.38 -23.55
CA PRO A 14 17.74 3.77 -24.84
C PRO A 14 17.75 2.24 -24.83
N TRP A 15 18.07 1.60 -23.70
CA TRP A 15 18.11 0.13 -23.60
C TRP A 15 16.73 -0.52 -23.76
N PHE A 16 15.66 0.20 -23.44
CA PHE A 16 14.27 -0.28 -23.60
C PHE A 16 13.48 0.51 -24.64
N GLY A 17 14.15 1.34 -25.46
CA GLY A 17 13.50 2.14 -26.50
C GLY A 17 12.56 3.23 -25.98
N VAL A 18 12.71 3.67 -24.73
CA VAL A 18 11.87 4.72 -24.13
C VAL A 18 12.46 6.09 -24.47
N ALA A 19 11.73 6.88 -25.24
CA ALA A 19 12.18 8.22 -25.65
C ALA A 19 12.20 9.25 -24.50
N GLY A 20 11.44 9.01 -23.42
CA GLY A 20 11.25 9.98 -22.34
C GLY A 20 10.38 11.17 -22.75
N GLY A 21 10.46 12.26 -21.99
CA GLY A 21 9.81 13.55 -22.30
C GLY A 21 8.35 13.68 -21.87
N GLY A 22 7.71 12.59 -21.46
CA GLY A 22 6.40 12.60 -20.79
C GLY A 22 6.51 12.82 -19.28
N THR A 23 5.36 12.96 -18.63
CA THR A 23 5.24 12.94 -17.16
C THR A 23 4.39 11.75 -16.71
N VAL A 24 4.64 11.29 -15.49
CA VAL A 24 3.84 10.27 -14.82
C VAL A 24 3.51 10.72 -13.41
N ASP A 25 2.28 10.46 -12.98
CA ASP A 25 1.90 10.61 -11.57
C ASP A 25 2.23 9.33 -10.81
N VAL A 26 3.04 9.46 -9.77
CA VAL A 26 3.41 8.38 -8.85
C VAL A 26 2.69 8.58 -7.53
N LEU A 27 2.01 7.54 -7.07
CA LEU A 27 1.39 7.48 -5.75
C LEU A 27 2.26 6.64 -4.82
N TRP A 28 2.87 7.29 -3.83
CA TRP A 28 3.64 6.63 -2.79
C TRP A 28 2.72 6.29 -1.63
N MET A 29 2.66 5.01 -1.27
CA MET A 29 1.82 4.51 -0.19
C MET A 29 2.72 3.88 0.87
N TYR A 30 2.70 4.42 2.08
CA TYR A 30 3.40 3.82 3.21
C TYR A 30 2.48 2.85 3.93
N ASN A 31 2.85 1.57 3.91
CA ASN A 31 2.18 0.54 4.68
C ASN A 31 2.77 0.52 6.09
N ASP A 32 1.91 0.36 7.09
CA ASP A 32 2.30 0.13 8.47
C ASP A 32 1.38 -0.92 9.08
N PHE A 33 1.86 -1.60 10.13
CA PHE A 33 1.06 -2.59 10.83
C PHE A 33 -0.09 -1.93 11.57
N VAL A 34 -1.32 -2.44 11.37
CA VAL A 34 -2.52 -1.89 11.99
C VAL A 34 -3.13 -2.94 12.92
N ASP A 35 -2.84 -2.83 14.22
CA ASP A 35 -3.31 -3.77 15.24
C ASP A 35 -4.83 -4.00 15.20
N ALA A 36 -5.59 -2.91 15.04
CA ALA A 36 -7.06 -2.97 15.02
C ALA A 36 -7.61 -3.75 13.82
N PHE A 37 -6.90 -3.74 12.68
CA PHE A 37 -7.23 -4.56 11.52
C PHE A 37 -6.83 -6.01 11.78
N TRP A 38 -5.61 -6.23 12.29
CA TRP A 38 -5.08 -7.56 12.56
C TRP A 38 -5.95 -8.36 13.54
N GLN A 39 -6.45 -7.70 14.59
CA GLN A 39 -7.32 -8.32 15.59
C GLN A 39 -8.68 -8.75 15.05
N GLN A 40 -9.12 -8.22 13.90
CA GLN A 40 -10.37 -8.62 13.26
C GLN A 40 -10.23 -9.80 12.31
N LEU A 41 -8.99 -10.25 12.04
CA LEU A 41 -8.74 -11.40 11.22
C LEU A 41 -8.90 -12.69 12.04
N ASP A 42 -9.53 -13.69 11.44
CA ASP A 42 -9.54 -15.04 11.99
C ASP A 42 -8.13 -15.58 12.16
N TRP A 43 -7.93 -16.46 13.15
CA TRP A 43 -6.61 -16.99 13.48
C TRP A 43 -5.98 -17.76 12.30
N GLU A 44 -6.81 -18.42 11.48
CA GLU A 44 -6.39 -19.15 10.27
C GLU A 44 -5.81 -18.20 9.22
N VAL A 45 -6.47 -17.05 9.03
CA VAL A 45 -6.03 -16.00 8.09
C VAL A 45 -4.72 -15.37 8.55
N ARG A 46 -4.61 -15.07 9.85
CA ARG A 46 -3.35 -14.57 10.45
C ARG A 46 -2.21 -15.56 10.24
N GLY A 47 -2.44 -16.83 10.53
CA GLY A 47 -1.45 -17.89 10.32
C GLY A 47 -1.02 -18.02 8.85
N ALA A 48 -1.95 -17.91 7.90
CA ALA A 48 -1.62 -17.92 6.48
C ALA A 48 -0.75 -16.72 6.06
N ILE A 49 -1.05 -15.51 6.57
CA ILE A 49 -0.28 -14.30 6.30
C ILE A 49 1.14 -14.41 6.89
N ASP A 50 1.27 -14.90 8.12
CA ASP A 50 2.56 -15.05 8.81
C ASP A 50 3.49 -16.02 8.05
N VAL A 51 2.93 -17.12 7.54
CA VAL A 51 3.68 -18.13 6.77
C VAL A 51 4.05 -17.62 5.37
N ALA A 52 3.13 -16.94 4.68
CA ALA A 52 3.34 -16.40 3.34
C ALA A 52 4.36 -15.26 3.30
N GLY A 53 4.43 -14.47 4.38
CA GLY A 53 5.18 -13.22 4.40
C GLY A 53 6.60 -13.29 4.94
N GLU A 54 7.09 -14.43 5.44
CA GLU A 54 8.28 -14.47 6.33
C GLU A 54 8.17 -13.41 7.45
N LEU A 55 6.98 -13.25 8.07
CA LEU A 55 6.65 -12.22 9.08
C LEU A 55 6.71 -10.76 8.60
N ALA A 56 6.84 -10.50 7.30
CA ALA A 56 7.04 -9.15 6.76
C ALA A 56 5.73 -8.38 6.49
N PHE A 57 4.53 -8.90 6.74
CA PHE A 57 3.32 -8.13 6.48
C PHE A 57 3.19 -6.95 7.47
N PRO A 58 2.90 -5.71 7.00
CA PRO A 58 2.76 -5.27 5.60
C PRO A 58 4.03 -4.60 5.02
N LEU A 59 5.17 -4.72 5.71
CA LEU A 59 6.50 -4.19 5.40
C LEU A 59 7.37 -5.18 4.59
N TYR A 60 7.15 -5.23 3.28
CA TYR A 60 7.95 -6.08 2.39
C TYR A 60 9.29 -5.44 1.98
N ASN A 61 10.31 -6.29 1.82
CA ASN A 61 11.63 -5.85 1.38
C ASN A 61 11.63 -5.50 -0.12
N THR A 62 11.99 -4.25 -0.43
CA THR A 62 12.01 -3.72 -1.80
C THR A 62 13.08 -4.30 -2.72
N PHE A 63 14.04 -5.07 -2.18
CA PHE A 63 15.13 -5.71 -2.93
C PHE A 63 14.99 -7.22 -3.01
N THR A 64 14.55 -7.88 -1.93
CA THR A 64 14.49 -9.35 -1.85
C THR A 64 13.08 -9.90 -2.07
N GLN A 65 12.03 -9.10 -1.88
CA GLN A 65 10.63 -9.51 -2.04
C GLN A 65 9.96 -8.79 -3.22
N LEU A 66 10.60 -8.84 -4.39
CA LEU A 66 10.09 -8.26 -5.65
C LEU A 66 8.84 -8.98 -6.20
N LYS A 67 8.56 -10.19 -5.69
CA LYS A 67 7.38 -10.98 -6.04
C LYS A 67 6.66 -11.33 -4.75
N LEU A 68 5.45 -10.81 -4.61
CA LEU A 68 4.53 -11.19 -3.55
C LEU A 68 3.68 -12.38 -4.03
N ASP A 69 3.43 -13.32 -3.13
CA ASP A 69 2.49 -14.40 -3.41
C ASP A 69 1.03 -13.89 -3.33
N ALA A 70 0.09 -14.76 -3.71
CA ALA A 70 -1.32 -14.39 -3.74
C ALA A 70 -1.86 -14.00 -2.35
N VAL A 71 -1.35 -14.61 -1.28
CA VAL A 71 -1.79 -14.34 0.09
C VAL A 71 -1.34 -12.94 0.51
N ALA A 72 -0.07 -12.59 0.30
CA ALA A 72 0.49 -11.28 0.58
C ALA A 72 -0.20 -10.15 -0.22
N VAL A 73 -0.45 -10.38 -1.51
CA VAL A 73 -1.20 -9.42 -2.36
C VAL A 73 -2.61 -9.20 -1.82
N ASN A 74 -3.33 -10.29 -1.49
CA ASN A 74 -4.69 -10.18 -0.97
C ASN A 74 -4.72 -9.52 0.42
N ALA A 75 -3.77 -9.82 1.30
CA ALA A 75 -3.66 -9.20 2.61
C ALA A 75 -3.43 -7.69 2.51
N LEU A 76 -2.54 -7.24 1.61
CA LEU A 76 -2.34 -5.81 1.33
C LEU A 76 -3.61 -5.16 0.78
N ALA A 77 -4.27 -5.79 -0.19
CA ALA A 77 -5.52 -5.28 -0.75
C ALA A 77 -6.60 -5.12 0.34
N HIS A 78 -6.74 -6.09 1.23
CA HIS A 78 -7.68 -6.04 2.35
C HIS A 78 -7.34 -4.92 3.35
N LEU A 79 -6.05 -4.72 3.69
CA LEU A 79 -5.61 -3.62 4.53
C LEU A 79 -5.95 -2.25 3.90
N TRP A 80 -5.81 -2.10 2.59
CA TRP A 80 -6.18 -0.85 1.90
C TRP A 80 -7.70 -0.66 1.80
N CYS A 81 -8.47 -1.73 1.59
CA CYS A 81 -9.93 -1.67 1.69
C CYS A 81 -10.39 -1.26 3.10
N TRP A 82 -9.68 -1.69 4.14
CA TRP A 82 -9.97 -1.31 5.52
C TRP A 82 -9.93 0.21 5.74
N ASN A 83 -9.01 0.92 5.09
CA ASN A 83 -8.94 2.39 5.16
C ASN A 83 -10.21 3.08 4.64
N LEU A 84 -10.94 2.44 3.72
CA LEU A 84 -12.22 2.93 3.21
C LEU A 84 -13.39 2.56 4.12
N ALA A 85 -13.34 1.38 4.75
CA ALA A 85 -14.44 0.84 5.55
C ALA A 85 -14.45 1.34 7.00
N ALA A 86 -13.27 1.49 7.62
CA ALA A 86 -13.15 1.76 9.06
C ALA A 86 -13.28 3.25 9.45
N ASP A 87 -13.50 4.13 8.47
CA ASP A 87 -13.64 5.60 8.56
C ASP A 87 -13.04 6.24 9.83
N TRP A 88 -11.75 6.01 10.04
CA TRP A 88 -11.03 6.53 11.21
C TRP A 88 -10.52 7.94 10.93
N THR A 89 -10.61 8.82 11.92
CA THR A 89 -10.11 10.20 11.86
C THR A 89 -9.08 10.42 12.96
N PRO A 90 -7.95 11.10 12.69
CA PRO A 90 -6.96 11.42 13.70
C PRO A 90 -7.57 12.23 14.85
N PRO A 91 -7.25 11.91 16.13
CA PRO A 91 -7.71 12.67 17.28
C PRO A 91 -7.29 14.15 17.27
N ALA A 92 -6.17 14.46 16.62
CA ALA A 92 -5.63 15.82 16.48
C ALA A 92 -6.37 16.67 15.42
N GLY A 93 -7.42 16.14 14.79
CA GLY A 93 -8.09 16.73 13.64
C GLY A 93 -7.38 16.39 12.32
N GLY A 94 -8.12 16.42 11.21
CA GLY A 94 -7.62 16.07 9.88
C GLY A 94 -8.67 15.43 8.98
N GLN A 95 -8.23 14.98 7.80
CA GLN A 95 -9.07 14.14 6.92
C GLN A 95 -9.19 12.73 7.51
N SER A 96 -10.35 12.10 7.35
CA SER A 96 -10.48 10.68 7.66
C SER A 96 -9.66 9.83 6.69
N ASN A 97 -9.31 8.60 7.09
CA ASN A 97 -8.59 7.67 6.23
C ASN A 97 -9.35 7.45 4.91
N ARG A 98 -10.69 7.41 4.94
CA ARG A 98 -11.52 7.28 3.75
C ARG A 98 -11.41 8.50 2.83
N ALA A 99 -11.54 9.70 3.38
CA ALA A 99 -11.45 10.93 2.60
C ALA A 99 -10.06 11.09 1.97
N LEU A 100 -9.00 10.79 2.74
CA LEU A 100 -7.63 10.76 2.26
C LEU A 100 -7.49 9.76 1.10
N THR A 101 -7.97 8.53 1.25
CA THR A 101 -7.92 7.50 0.18
C THR A 101 -8.67 7.91 -1.08
N LEU A 102 -9.86 8.51 -0.95
CA LEU A 102 -10.63 8.96 -2.11
C LEU A 102 -9.93 10.11 -2.86
N SER A 103 -9.27 11.03 -2.14
CA SER A 103 -8.53 12.12 -2.77
C SER A 103 -7.32 11.67 -3.61
N MET A 104 -6.87 10.43 -3.46
CA MET A 104 -5.74 9.89 -4.24
C MET A 104 -6.09 9.68 -5.71
N PHE A 105 -7.38 9.50 -6.02
CA PHE A 105 -7.89 9.13 -7.34
C PHE A 105 -8.60 10.27 -8.06
N GLN A 106 -8.65 11.45 -7.46
CA GLN A 106 -9.22 12.67 -8.03
C GLN A 106 -8.11 13.54 -8.61
#